data_AF-A0A954BH31-F1
#
_entry.id   AF-A0A954BH31-F1
#
_cell.length_a   1.000
_cell.length_b   1.000
_cell.length_c   1.000
_cell.angle_alpha   90.00
_cell.angle_beta   90.00
_cell.angle_gamma   90.00
#
_symmetry.space_group_name_H-M   'P 1'
#
loop_
_entity.id
_entity.type
_entity.pdbx_description
1 polymer ?
#
loop_
_entity_poly.entity_id
_entity_poly.type
_entity_poly.pdbx_seq_one_letter_code
_entity_poly.pdbx_strand_id
1 'polypeptide(L)' 'MKGIDLIWLAPAIAFAGGLTGLMQHQAHPANPLYLGTSIALLLIGVLAFAGLFLLVRPDQAGRDDSL' A
#
# COMPACT_ATOMS: atom_id res chain seq x y z
N MET A 1 10.17 -16.17 -9.42
CA MET A 1 9.78 -14.77 -9.12
C MET A 1 10.63 -14.34 -7.93
N LYS A 2 11.44 -13.28 -8.06
CA LYS A 2 12.34 -12.84 -6.98
C LYS A 2 11.47 -12.21 -5.88
N GLY A 3 11.74 -12.48 -4.60
CA GLY A 3 10.88 -12.08 -3.47
C GLY A 3 10.56 -10.57 -3.37
N ILE A 4 11.31 -9.72 -4.06
CA ILE A 4 11.06 -8.28 -4.21
C ILE A 4 9.74 -7.99 -4.95
N ASP A 5 9.34 -8.79 -5.94
CA ASP A 5 8.07 -8.53 -6.64
C ASP A 5 6.87 -8.72 -5.71
N LEU A 6 6.99 -9.67 -4.76
CA LEU A 6 5.94 -9.98 -3.80
C LEU A 6 5.80 -8.91 -2.70
N ILE A 7 6.91 -8.26 -2.31
CA ILE A 7 6.86 -7.21 -1.27
C ILE A 7 6.16 -5.94 -1.77
N TRP A 8 6.30 -5.60 -3.05
CA TRP A 8 5.58 -4.48 -3.67
C TRP A 8 4.15 -4.82 -4.06
N LEU A 9 3.86 -6.10 -4.30
CA LEU A 9 2.53 -6.57 -4.70
C LEU A 9 1.52 -6.50 -3.55
N ALA A 10 1.91 -6.85 -2.32
CA ALA A 10 0.98 -6.84 -1.18
C ALA A 10 0.40 -5.42 -0.88
N PRO A 11 1.19 -4.34 -0.83
CA PRO A 11 0.68 -2.97 -0.71
C PRO A 11 -0.25 -2.58 -1.87
N ALA A 12 0.09 -2.99 -3.10
CA ALA A 12 -0.73 -2.71 -4.28
C ALA A 12 -2.10 -3.41 -4.22
N ILE A 13 -2.13 -4.67 -3.77
CA ILE A 13 -3.37 -5.43 -3.57
C ILE A 13 -4.22 -4.79 -2.47
N ALA A 14 -3.63 -4.42 -1.33
CA ALA A 14 -4.34 -3.75 -0.25
C ALA A 14 -4.95 -2.42 -0.73
N PHE A 15 -4.19 -1.61 -1.46
CA PHE A 15 -4.68 -0.35 -2.03
C PHE A 15 -5.82 -0.57 -3.04
N ALA A 16 -5.68 -1.53 -3.96
CA ALA A 16 -6.71 -1.87 -4.93
C ALA A 16 -8.00 -2.38 -4.26
N GLY A 17 -7.88 -3.27 -3.26
CA GLY A 17 -9.02 -3.76 -2.48
C GLY A 17 -9.74 -2.63 -1.74
N GLY A 18 -9.00 -1.65 -1.23
CA GLY A 18 -9.56 -0.45 -0.62
C GLY A 18 -10.37 0.42 -1.60
N LEU A 19 -9.86 0.63 -2.81
CA LEU A 19 -10.59 1.32 -3.89
C LEU A 19 -11.85 0.57 -4.32
N THR A 20 -11.75 -0.74 -4.51
CA THR A 20 -12.90 -1.59 -4.88
C THR A 20 -13.98 -1.54 -3.80
N GLY A 21 -13.63 -1.59 -2.52
CA GLY A 21 -14.61 -1.46 -1.45
C GLY A 21 -15.30 -0.09 -1.43
N LEU A 22 -14.60 1.01 -1.77
CA LEU A 22 -15.23 2.34 -1.87
C LEU A 22 -16.26 2.37 -3.00
N MET A 23 -15.92 1.78 -4.14
CA MET A 23 -16.86 1.63 -5.26
C MET A 23 -18.08 0.78 -4.86
N GLN A 24 -17.87 -0.29 -4.09
CA GLN A 24 -18.98 -1.10 -3.57
C GLN A 24 -19.84 -0.36 -2.54
N HIS A 25 -19.26 0.50 -1.71
CA HIS A 25 -20.01 1.36 -0.80
C HIS A 25 -20.89 2.36 -1.55
N GLN A 26 -20.43 2.90 -2.69
CA GLN A 26 -21.27 3.75 -3.54
C GLN A 26 -22.50 3.00 -4.09
N ALA A 27 -22.34 1.72 -4.43
CA ALA A 27 -23.45 0.87 -4.86
C ALA A 27 -24.34 0.38 -3.70
N HIS A 28 -23.79 0.26 -2.49
CA HIS A 28 -24.47 -0.25 -1.29
C HIS A 28 -24.19 0.65 -0.05
N PRO A 29 -24.68 1.90 -0.05
CA PRO A 29 -24.32 2.89 0.96
C PRO A 29 -24.84 2.54 2.37
N ALA A 30 -25.90 1.72 2.46
CA ALA A 30 -26.44 1.26 3.73
C ALA A 30 -25.53 0.24 4.45
N ASN A 31 -24.52 -0.32 3.78
CA ASN A 31 -23.63 -1.29 4.39
C ASN A 31 -22.30 -0.61 4.82
N PRO A 32 -22.11 -0.37 6.13
CA PRO A 32 -20.91 0.30 6.64
C PRO A 32 -19.66 -0.57 6.52
N LEU A 33 -19.81 -1.87 6.30
CA LEU A 33 -18.70 -2.82 6.20
C LEU A 33 -17.83 -2.55 4.97
N TYR A 34 -18.44 -2.14 3.85
CA TYR A 34 -17.70 -1.70 2.67
C TYR A 34 -16.87 -0.46 2.97
N LEU A 35 -17.45 0.56 3.61
CA LEU A 35 -16.73 1.79 3.95
C LEU A 35 -15.58 1.52 4.92
N GLY A 36 -15.84 0.79 6.02
CA GLY A 36 -14.84 0.48 7.04
C GLY A 36 -13.68 -0.37 6.50
N THR A 37 -13.99 -1.43 5.76
CA THR A 37 -12.96 -2.30 5.17
C THR A 37 -12.13 -1.55 4.13
N SER A 38 -12.75 -0.65 3.37
CA SER A 38 -12.05 0.16 2.37
C SER A 38 -11.04 1.11 2.98
N ILE A 39 -11.45 1.85 4.01
CA ILE A 39 -10.57 2.78 4.71
C ILE A 39 -9.40 2.02 5.33
N ALA A 40 -9.67 0.88 5.99
CA ALA A 40 -8.62 0.05 6.57
C ALA A 40 -7.60 -0.42 5.51
N LEU A 41 -8.09 -0.94 4.38
CA LEU A 41 -7.24 -1.43 3.29
C LEU A 41 -6.44 -0.31 2.60
N LEU A 42 -7.04 0.86 2.40
CA LEU A 42 -6.33 2.04 1.88
C LEU A 42 -5.21 2.49 2.82
N LEU A 43 -5.50 2.59 4.12
CA LEU A 43 -4.50 2.96 5.13
C LEU A 43 -3.35 1.95 5.18
N ILE A 44 -3.66 0.65 5.20
CA ILE A 44 -2.65 -0.41 5.17
C ILE A 44 -1.79 -0.30 3.90
N GLY A 45 -2.42 -0.13 2.74
CA GLY A 45 -1.70 0.05 1.47
C GLY A 45 -0.74 1.24 1.51
N VAL A 46 -1.22 2.41 1.92
CA VAL A 46 -0.41 3.64 2.00
C VAL A 46 0.74 3.49 3.00
N LEU A 47 0.46 2.96 4.20
CA LEU A 47 1.48 2.75 5.23
C LEU A 47 2.53 1.73 4.78
N ALA A 48 2.12 0.66 4.10
CA ALA A 48 3.04 -0.35 3.59
C ALA A 48 3.92 0.23 2.46
N PHE A 49 3.35 1.03 1.54
CA PHE A 49 4.14 1.74 0.53
C PHE A 49 5.11 2.74 1.15
N ALA A 50 4.68 3.54 2.12
CA ALA A 50 5.55 4.49 2.82
C ALA A 50 6.69 3.77 3.57
N GLY A 51 6.37 2.66 4.26
CA GLY A 51 7.36 1.84 4.95
C GLY A 51 8.38 1.22 3.99
N LEU A 52 7.92 0.66 2.87
CA LEU A 52 8.80 0.14 1.81
C LEU A 52 9.68 1.22 1.21
N PHE A 53 9.13 2.40 0.94
CA PHE A 53 9.88 3.53 0.40
C PHE A 53 10.99 3.98 1.34
N LEU A 54 10.74 4.03 2.65
CA LEU A 54 11.77 4.30 3.65
C LEU A 54 12.81 3.17 3.73
N LEU A 55 12.38 1.91 3.62
CA LEU A 55 13.27 0.75 3.64
C LEU A 55 14.16 0.63 2.40
N VAL A 56 13.75 1.22 1.28
CA VAL A 56 14.54 1.26 0.02
C VAL A 56 15.56 2.40 0.01
N ARG A 57 15.41 3.41 0.88
CA ARG A 57 16.34 4.55 1.02
C ARG A 57 17.68 4.35 1.79
N PRO A 58 18.10 3.20 2.36
CA PRO A 58 19.31 3.16 3.18
C PRO A 58 20.66 3.26 2.44
N ASP A 59 20.76 3.07 1.12
CA ASP A 59 22.09 2.84 0.47
C ASP A 59 22.55 3.92 -0.53
N GLN A 60 21.81 5.01 -0.73
CA GLN A 60 22.25 6.08 -1.65
C GLN A 60 22.94 7.27 -0.95
N ALA A 61 22.96 7.30 0.38
CA ALA A 61 23.53 8.43 1.13
C ALA A 61 25.00 8.25 1.54
N GLY A 62 25.62 7.10 1.28
CA GLY A 62 26.98 6.78 1.74
C GLY A 62 27.98 6.38 0.65
N ARG A 63 27.63 6.55 -0.63
CA ARG A 63 28.48 6.15 -1.77
C ARG A 63 29.11 7.31 -2.53
N ASP A 64 28.86 8.54 -2.08
CA ASP A 64 29.37 9.78 -2.71
C ASP A 64 30.58 10.38 -1.97
N ASP A 65 31.10 9.70 -0.94
CA ASP A 65 32.24 10.17 -0.13
C ASP A 65 33.58 9.45 -0.45
N SER A 66 33.69 8.80 -1.61
CA SER A 66 34.97 8.24 -2.08
C SER A 66 35.50 9.01 -3.30
N LEU A 67 36.02 10.21 -3.03
CA LEU A 67 36.97 10.93 -3.88
C LEU A 67 38.40 10.69 -3.37
#